data_AF-A0A7Z7IEG7-F1
#
_entry.id   AF-A0A7Z7IEG7-F1
#
_cell.length_a   1.000
_cell.length_b   1.000
_cell.length_c   1.000
_cell.angle_alpha   90.00
_cell.angle_beta   90.00
_cell.angle_gamma   90.00
#
_symmetry.space_group_name_H-M   'P 1'
#
loop_
_entity.id
_entity.type
_entity.pdbx_description
1 polymer ?
#
loop_
_entity_poly.entity_id
_entity_poly.type
_entity_poly.pdbx_seq_one_letter_code
_entity_poly.pdbx_strand_id
1 'polypeptide(L)'
;MNRTYPYHGFEVEVGVEAGFHWRKGASMSNYGYIAIVRIIKAGAPLAHFTPLRLGESGGAAFSTEGAAIMGGYSAGRRLVDDLLQGEST
;
A
#
# COMPACT_ATOMS: atom_id res chain seq x y z
N MET A 1 -4.48 -1.65 -11.14
CA MET A 1 -4.59 -0.18 -11.28
C MET A 1 -3.53 0.47 -10.41
N ASN A 2 -2.99 1.66 -10.73
CA ASN A 2 -2.15 2.43 -9.81
C ASN A 2 -2.65 3.88 -9.68
N ARG A 3 -2.50 4.45 -8.50
CA ARG A 3 -2.83 5.86 -8.21
C ARG A 3 -1.73 6.49 -7.39
N THR A 4 -1.23 7.63 -7.83
CA THR A 4 -0.20 8.38 -7.13
C THR A 4 -0.80 9.62 -6.48
N TYR A 5 -0.48 9.83 -5.21
CA TYR A 5 -1.01 10.92 -4.41
C TYR A 5 0.13 11.72 -3.78
N PRO A 6 0.26 13.03 -4.07
CA PRO A 6 1.23 13.86 -3.37
C PRO A 6 0.80 14.07 -1.91
N TYR A 7 1.74 13.97 -0.97
CA TYR A 7 1.51 14.13 0.46
C TYR A 7 2.81 14.56 1.18
N HIS A 8 2.81 15.74 1.80
CA HIS A 8 3.96 16.31 2.55
C HIS A 8 5.33 16.26 1.85
N GLY A 9 5.38 16.51 0.53
CA GLY A 9 6.64 16.44 -0.22
C GLY A 9 7.07 15.01 -0.58
N PHE A 10 6.19 14.03 -0.38
CA PHE A 10 6.31 12.67 -0.88
C PHE A 10 5.22 12.39 -1.91
N GLU A 11 5.45 11.38 -2.73
CA GLU A 11 4.48 10.75 -3.60
C GLU A 11 4.15 9.37 -3.03
N VAL A 12 2.87 9.19 -2.69
CA VAL A 12 2.30 7.93 -2.23
C VAL A 12 1.68 7.23 -3.43
N GLU A 13 2.39 6.27 -4.00
CA GLU A 13 1.87 5.43 -5.07
C GLU A 13 1.17 4.21 -4.48
N VAL A 14 -0.09 4.00 -4.86
CA VAL A 14 -0.92 2.87 -4.46
C VAL A 14 -1.29 2.08 -5.71
N GLY A 15 -0.59 0.97 -5.92
CA GLY A 15 -0.97 -0.07 -6.85
C GLY A 15 -2.01 -1.02 -6.25
N VAL A 16 -2.86 -1.59 -7.09
CA VAL A 16 -3.72 -2.71 -6.71
C VAL A 16 -3.46 -3.88 -7.64
N GLU A 17 -3.10 -5.01 -7.03
CA GLU A 17 -3.04 -6.31 -7.68
C GLU A 17 -4.30 -7.09 -7.31
N ALA A 18 -5.09 -7.43 -8.32
CA ALA A 18 -6.13 -8.44 -8.18
C ALA A 18 -5.47 -9.80 -8.45
N GLY A 19 -5.54 -10.71 -7.49
CA GLY A 19 -4.80 -11.97 -7.56
C GLY A 19 -5.58 -13.13 -6.96
N PHE A 20 -5.36 -14.31 -7.53
CA PHE A 20 -5.77 -15.57 -6.92
C PHE A 20 -4.70 -15.96 -5.90
N HIS A 21 -4.92 -15.64 -4.62
CA HIS A 21 -3.94 -15.96 -3.59
C HIS A 21 -4.10 -17.41 -3.14
N TRP A 22 -3.42 -18.33 -3.84
CA TRP A 22 -3.14 -19.68 -3.32
C TRP A 22 -2.17 -19.59 -2.14
N ARG A 23 -2.69 -19.31 -0.95
CA ARG A 23 -1.99 -19.70 0.27
C ARG A 23 -2.29 -21.17 0.54
N LYS A 24 -1.26 -21.98 0.79
CA LYS A 24 -1.40 -23.40 1.17
C LYS A 24 -2.23 -23.47 2.47
N GLY A 25 -3.47 -23.94 2.36
CA GLY A 25 -4.44 -23.99 3.47
C GLY A 25 -5.57 -22.95 3.43
N ALA A 26 -5.64 -22.11 2.39
CA ALA A 26 -6.76 -21.18 2.22
C ALA A 26 -7.94 -21.83 1.49
N SER A 27 -9.14 -21.65 2.04
CA SER A 27 -10.41 -22.01 1.39
C SER A 27 -10.56 -21.27 0.05
N MET A 28 -11.33 -21.86 -0.86
CA MET A 28 -11.56 -21.46 -2.26
C MET A 28 -12.20 -20.05 -2.44
N SER A 29 -12.43 -19.30 -1.35
CA SER A 29 -13.03 -17.96 -1.31
C SER A 29 -12.02 -16.80 -1.46
N ASN A 30 -10.74 -17.08 -1.71
CA ASN A 30 -9.63 -16.11 -1.71
C ASN A 30 -9.49 -15.27 -3.00
N TYR A 31 -10.60 -14.83 -3.59
CA TYR A 31 -10.57 -13.75 -4.56
C TYR A 31 -10.51 -12.42 -3.81
N GLY A 32 -9.45 -11.64 -4.03
CA GLY A 32 -9.34 -10.36 -3.38
C GLY A 32 -8.26 -9.48 -3.99
N TYR A 33 -8.15 -8.29 -3.43
CA TYR A 33 -7.29 -7.22 -3.91
C TYR A 33 -6.18 -6.99 -2.88
N ILE A 34 -4.94 -6.90 -3.33
CA ILE A 34 -3.81 -6.48 -2.50
C ILE A 34 -3.39 -5.09 -2.93
N ALA A 35 -3.26 -4.19 -1.95
CA ALA A 35 -2.68 -2.88 -2.19
C ALA A 35 -1.15 -2.97 -2.11
N ILE A 36 -0.46 -2.44 -3.11
CA ILE A 36 0.98 -2.24 -3.12
C ILE A 36 1.24 -0.76 -2.93
N VAL A 37 1.89 -0.41 -1.82
CA VAL A 37 2.18 0.99 -1.49
C VAL A 37 3.67 1.25 -1.67
N ARG A 38 4.00 2.33 -2.38
CA ARG A 38 5.35 2.84 -2.55
C ARG A 38 5.37 4.30 -2.12
N ILE A 39 6.38 4.65 -1.33
CA ILE A 39 6.60 6.03 -0.88
C ILE A 39 7.86 6.54 -1.56
N ILE A 40 7.73 7.62 -2.32
CA ILE A 40 8.83 8.25 -3.07
C ILE A 40 8.96 9.67 -2.57
N LYS A 41 10.17 10.14 -2.25
CA LYS A 41 10.38 11.55 -1.89
C LYS A 41 10.32 12.38 -3.17
N ALA A 42 9.58 13.49 -3.17
CA ALA A 42 9.43 14.30 -4.37
C ALA A 42 10.81 14.79 -4.85
N GLY A 43 11.10 14.54 -6.13
CA GLY A 43 12.41 14.84 -6.72
C GLY A 43 13.50 13.80 -6.48
N ALA A 44 13.21 12.68 -5.78
CA ALA A 44 14.13 11.56 -5.66
C ALA A 44 13.84 10.50 -6.75
N PRO A 45 14.87 9.93 -7.40
CA PRO A 45 14.69 8.90 -8.43
C PRO A 45 14.33 7.52 -7.87
N LEU A 46 14.39 7.33 -6.55
CA LEU A 46 14.16 6.05 -5.87
C LEU A 46 13.11 6.17 -4.78
N ALA A 47 12.30 5.13 -4.64
CA ALA A 47 11.40 4.97 -3.50
C ALA A 47 12.21 4.93 -2.20
N HIS A 48 11.72 5.60 -1.16
CA HIS A 48 12.32 5.53 0.18
C HIS A 48 12.13 4.16 0.82
N PHE A 49 11.11 3.41 0.40
CA PHE A 49 10.78 2.09 0.96
C PHE A 49 10.71 1.00 -0.10
N THR A 50 10.99 -0.22 0.34
CA THR A 50 10.54 -1.42 -0.36
C THR A 50 9.02 -1.38 -0.50
N PRO A 51 8.46 -1.73 -1.68
CA PRO A 51 7.01 -1.73 -1.89
C PRO A 51 6.31 -2.61 -0.84
N LEU A 52 5.38 -2.01 -0.09
CA LEU A 52 4.65 -2.68 0.96
C LEU A 52 3.37 -3.31 0.40
N ARG A 53 3.23 -4.62 0.58
CA ARG A 53 2.01 -5.36 0.25
C ARG A 53 1.07 -5.35 1.44
N LEU A 54 -0.09 -4.73 1.28
CA LEU A 54 -1.10 -4.55 2.30
C LEU A 54 -2.37 -5.30 1.91
N GLY A 55 -2.88 -6.04 2.88
CA GLY A 55 -4.21 -6.63 2.87
C GLY A 55 -5.10 -6.00 3.93
N GLU A 56 -6.31 -6.53 4.06
CA GLU A 56 -7.22 -6.24 5.16
C GLU A 56 -6.67 -6.78 6.50
N SER A 57 -7.24 -6.32 7.61
CA SER A 57 -6.89 -6.76 8.97
C SER A 57 -6.77 -8.28 9.07
N GLY A 58 -5.69 -8.77 9.66
CA GLY A 58 -5.39 -10.21 9.75
C GLY A 58 -4.66 -10.79 8.54
N GLY A 59 -4.24 -9.95 7.58
CA GLY A 59 -3.45 -10.38 6.42
C GLY A 59 -4.27 -11.02 5.30
N ALA A 60 -5.60 -10.89 5.36
CA ALA A 60 -6.52 -11.24 4.29
C ALA A 60 -6.41 -10.25 3.13
N ALA A 61 -6.81 -10.63 1.92
CA ALA A 61 -6.91 -9.67 0.82
C ALA A 61 -8.16 -8.79 1.00
N PHE A 62 -8.14 -7.57 0.47
CA PHE A 62 -9.32 -6.71 0.47
C PHE A 62 -10.42 -7.31 -0.41
N SER A 63 -11.67 -7.17 0.02
CA SER A 63 -12.85 -7.65 -0.72
C SER A 63 -13.15 -6.85 -2.00
N THR A 64 -12.68 -5.60 -2.08
CA THR A 64 -12.91 -4.72 -3.25
C THR A 64 -11.66 -3.91 -3.60
N GLU A 65 -11.54 -3.53 -4.88
CA GLU A 65 -10.47 -2.65 -5.37
C GLU A 65 -10.49 -1.29 -4.66
N GLY A 66 -11.68 -0.72 -4.46
CA GLY A 66 -11.84 0.56 -3.75
C GLY A 66 -11.32 0.51 -2.30
N ALA A 67 -11.60 -0.59 -1.59
CA ALA A 67 -11.07 -0.80 -0.25
C ALA A 67 -9.54 -0.93 -0.25
N ALA A 68 -8.97 -1.63 -1.24
CA ALA A 68 -7.52 -1.73 -1.39
C ALA A 68 -6.87 -0.35 -1.65
N ILE A 69 -7.45 0.47 -2.53
CA ILE A 69 -6.94 1.82 -2.79
C ILE A 69 -7.00 2.68 -1.53
N MET A 70 -8.14 2.70 -0.83
CA MET A 70 -8.29 3.52 0.39
C MET A 70 -7.42 3.03 1.54
N GLY A 71 -7.31 1.72 1.71
CA GLY A 71 -6.45 1.10 2.72
C GLY A 71 -4.97 1.39 2.44
N GLY A 72 -4.54 1.21 1.20
CA GLY A 72 -3.18 1.53 0.75
C GLY A 72 -2.84 3.02 0.93
N TYR A 73 -3.75 3.92 0.57
CA TYR A 73 -3.53 5.36 0.76
C TYR A 73 -3.45 5.76 2.24
N SER A 74 -4.33 5.20 3.08
CA SER A 74 -4.33 5.48 4.52
C SER A 74 -3.05 4.99 5.20
N ALA A 75 -2.58 3.79 4.82
CA ALA A 75 -1.31 3.27 5.31
C ALA A 75 -0.11 4.07 4.80
N GLY A 76 -0.13 4.45 3.52
CA GLY A 76 0.93 5.27 2.92
C GLY A 76 1.10 6.63 3.60
N ARG A 77 -0.01 7.29 3.96
CA ARG A 77 0.05 8.54 4.73
C ARG A 77 0.68 8.35 6.10
N ARG A 78 0.27 7.31 6.85
CA ARG A 78 0.86 7.01 8.16
C ARG A 78 2.37 6.78 8.08
N LEU A 79 2.84 6.05 7.05
CA LEU A 79 4.27 5.85 6.83
C LEU A 79 5.01 7.17 6.58
N VAL A 80 4.42 8.08 5.81
CA VAL A 80 4.99 9.42 5.58
C VAL A 80 5.01 10.22 6.89
N ASP A 81 3.94 10.16 7.68
CA ASP A 81 3.88 10.85 8.97
C ASP A 81 4.96 10.30 9.93
N ASP A 82 5.13 8.98 10.00
CA ASP A 82 6.15 8.31 10.83
C ASP A 82 7.58 8.67 10.39
N LEU A 83 7.81 8.77 9.07
CA LEU A 83 9.08 9.24 8.51
C LEU A 83 9.42 10.66 8.94
N LEU A 84 8.46 11.57 8.82
CA LEU A 84 8.64 12.99 9.16
C LEU A 84 8.89 13.17 10.66
N GLN A 85 8.25 12.35 11.49
CA GLN A 85 8.53 12.30 12.93
C GLN A 85 9.95 11.77 13.21
N GLY A 86 10.41 10.77 12.47
CA GLY A 86 11.75 10.20 12.59
C GLY A 86 12.88 11.13 12.11
N GLU A 87 12.64 11.97 11.10
CA GLU A 87 13.63 12.94 10.58
C GLU A 87 13.87 14.15 11.52
N SER A 88 13.07 14.32 12.59
CA SER A 88 13.13 15.47 13.50
C SER A 88 14.02 15.25 14.76
N THR A 89 14.81 14.19 14.82
CA THR A 89 15.75 13.86 15.92
C THR A 89 17.20 13.89 15.44
#